data_AF-A0A8H3CD56-F1
#
_entry.id   AF-A0A8H3CD56-F1
#
_cell.length_a   1.000
_cell.length_b   1.000
_cell.length_c   1.000
_cell.angle_alpha   90.00
_cell.angle_beta   90.00
_cell.angle_gamma   90.00
#
_symmetry.space_group_name_H-M   'P 1'
#
loop_
_entity.id
_entity.type
_entity.pdbx_description
1 polymer ?
#
loop_
_entity_poly.entity_id
_entity_poly.type
_entity_poly.pdbx_seq_one_letter_code
_entity_poly.pdbx_strand_id
1 'polypeptide(L)'
;MAELIRDKGTLRNVESLVARLRRRQITGAHDTAVETVLLLRQVVSTARFSSIDQLLDMIRSVGTRLVAAQPKEIAVGNMVRRVIHQVREEYLANTGGADPSLQRPAAMTRANTMSTPDGSALSLANFVLLGRPKVTTRPTREVEASIGEVDRRSMATKPALIDAVKEIVDEMEGVFEGIAKNAKNHIHADEIVLTIGYSRTVEEFLKAAAHDKKFTVIVAETAPSYTGQQLADSLSRHGISTFLVPDSAIFAMMSRVTKLILGAHAILADGGLVSQSGALAAAVAARAHATSVIVCAAQYKFAPLWSWSVEGAGAADYGDPGLVMG
;
A
#
# COMPACT_ATOMS: atom_id res chain seq x y z
N MET A 1 24.65 9.08 10.22
CA MET A 1 23.54 8.95 9.22
C MET A 1 23.94 8.10 8.00
N ALA A 2 25.17 8.21 7.48
CA ALA A 2 25.76 7.26 6.54
C ALA A 2 26.31 5.95 7.20
N GLU A 3 26.05 5.75 8.50
CA GLU A 3 26.68 4.70 9.31
C GLU A 3 25.81 3.47 9.56
N LEU A 4 24.53 3.49 9.18
CA LEU A 4 23.62 2.37 9.47
C LEU A 4 23.75 1.22 8.47
N ILE A 5 24.09 1.48 7.21
CA ILE A 5 24.29 0.43 6.20
C ILE A 5 25.79 0.32 5.91
N ARG A 6 26.43 -0.69 6.48
CA ARG A 6 27.88 -0.92 6.31
C ARG A 6 28.22 -1.61 4.99
N ASP A 7 27.25 -2.21 4.32
CA ASP A 7 27.45 -2.93 3.07
C ASP A 7 27.36 -2.01 1.84
N LYS A 8 28.47 -1.90 1.11
CA LYS A 8 28.58 -1.09 -0.11
C LYS A 8 27.71 -1.63 -1.26
N GLY A 9 27.50 -2.95 -1.32
CA GLY A 9 26.69 -3.58 -2.39
C GLY A 9 25.23 -3.18 -2.29
N THR A 10 24.66 -3.30 -1.09
CA THR A 10 23.28 -2.91 -0.81
C THR A 10 23.07 -1.40 -0.99
N LEU A 11 24.01 -0.57 -0.56
CA LEU A 11 23.96 0.88 -0.82
C LEU A 11 23.90 1.22 -2.31
N ARG A 12 24.70 0.53 -3.15
CA ARG A 12 24.67 0.72 -4.61
C ARG A 12 23.31 0.38 -5.21
N ASN A 13 22.65 -0.68 -4.71
CA ASN A 13 21.32 -1.08 -5.17
C ASN A 13 20.26 -0.05 -4.74
N VAL A 14 20.34 0.48 -3.51
CA VAL A 14 19.47 1.56 -3.04
C VAL A 14 19.63 2.80 -3.93
N GLU A 15 20.86 3.22 -4.22
CA GLU A 15 21.14 4.37 -5.06
C GLU A 15 20.69 4.18 -6.51
N SER A 16 20.87 2.97 -7.05
CA SER A 16 20.36 2.59 -8.36
C SER A 16 18.83 2.72 -8.43
N LEU A 17 18.11 2.19 -7.44
CA LEU A 17 16.64 2.30 -7.40
C LEU A 17 16.19 3.76 -7.23
N VAL A 18 16.85 4.53 -6.35
CA VAL A 18 16.59 5.97 -6.20
C VAL A 18 16.79 6.72 -7.52
N ALA A 19 17.85 6.43 -8.27
CA ALA A 19 18.11 7.03 -9.57
C ALA A 19 17.05 6.64 -10.60
N ARG A 20 16.63 5.36 -10.65
CA ARG A 20 15.55 4.87 -11.52
C ARG A 20 14.22 5.55 -11.21
N LEU A 21 13.87 5.73 -9.94
CA LEU A 21 12.65 6.41 -9.49
C LEU A 21 12.66 7.90 -9.85
N ARG A 22 13.78 8.61 -9.60
CA ARG A 22 13.93 10.03 -9.96
C ARG A 22 13.80 10.28 -11.46
N ARG A 23 14.34 9.37 -12.27
CA ARG A 23 14.31 9.44 -13.73
C ARG A 23 12.99 8.91 -14.34
N ARG A 24 12.03 8.50 -13.51
CA ARG A 24 10.75 7.90 -13.95
C ARG A 24 10.96 6.71 -14.91
N GLN A 25 12.00 5.90 -14.68
CA GLN A 25 12.25 4.68 -15.47
C GLN A 25 11.39 3.51 -15.02
N ILE A 26 10.97 3.52 -13.75
CA ILE A 26 9.97 2.60 -13.20
C ILE A 26 8.77 3.47 -12.85
N THR A 27 7.66 3.21 -13.51
CA THR A 27 6.40 3.94 -13.30
C THR A 27 5.31 2.95 -13.00
N GLY A 28 4.40 3.31 -12.09
CA GLY A 28 3.26 2.47 -11.76
C GLY A 28 3.39 1.84 -10.38
N ALA A 29 2.26 1.82 -9.69
CA ALA A 29 2.19 1.43 -8.28
C ALA A 29 2.61 -0.03 -8.01
N HIS A 30 2.44 -0.94 -8.98
CA HIS A 30 2.79 -2.35 -8.78
C HIS A 30 4.30 -2.59 -8.93
N ASP A 31 4.88 -2.19 -10.06
CA ASP A 31 6.30 -2.45 -10.36
C ASP A 31 7.21 -1.73 -9.36
N THR A 32 6.84 -0.49 -8.97
CA THR A 32 7.56 0.25 -7.93
C THR A 32 7.45 -0.41 -6.56
N ALA A 33 6.28 -0.97 -6.20
CA ALA A 33 6.09 -1.70 -4.96
C ALA A 33 6.93 -2.99 -4.90
N VAL A 34 6.89 -3.79 -5.96
CA VAL A 34 7.65 -5.05 -6.05
C VAL A 34 9.16 -4.80 -5.94
N GLU A 35 9.69 -3.86 -6.72
CA GLU A 35 11.11 -3.49 -6.67
C GLU A 35 11.53 -2.94 -5.29
N THR A 36 10.64 -2.19 -4.64
CA THR A 36 10.87 -1.68 -3.27
C THR A 36 10.97 -2.81 -2.27
N VAL A 37 10.04 -3.77 -2.27
CA VAL A 37 10.07 -4.90 -1.31
C VAL A 37 11.26 -5.82 -1.58
N LEU A 38 11.59 -6.09 -2.84
CA LEU A 38 12.77 -6.88 -3.20
C LEU A 38 14.07 -6.25 -2.67
N LEU A 39 14.19 -4.92 -2.79
CA LEU A 39 15.30 -4.18 -2.19
C LEU A 39 15.29 -4.29 -0.66
N LEU A 40 14.14 -4.09 -0.02
CA LEU A 40 14.04 -4.18 1.45
C LEU A 40 14.37 -5.59 1.95
N ARG A 41 13.99 -6.65 1.22
CA ARG A 41 14.38 -8.03 1.52
C ARG A 41 15.90 -8.18 1.49
N GLN A 42 16.58 -7.61 0.48
CA GLN A 42 18.03 -7.63 0.41
C GLN A 42 18.67 -6.85 1.58
N VAL A 43 18.09 -5.72 1.96
CA VAL A 43 18.53 -4.94 3.14
C VAL A 43 18.41 -5.78 4.42
N VAL A 44 17.27 -6.45 4.65
CA VAL A 44 17.07 -7.30 5.84
C VAL A 44 18.04 -8.48 5.84
N SER A 45 18.27 -9.10 4.68
CA SER A 45 19.19 -10.24 4.52
C SER A 45 20.65 -9.88 4.82
N THR A 46 21.11 -8.71 4.36
CA THR A 46 22.49 -8.24 4.53
C THR A 46 22.72 -7.50 5.84
N ALA A 47 21.65 -7.03 6.49
CA ALA A 47 21.72 -6.24 7.71
C ALA A 47 22.38 -7.01 8.87
N ARG A 48 23.35 -6.35 9.49
CA ARG A 48 23.90 -6.74 10.78
C ARG A 48 23.31 -5.81 11.84
N PHE A 49 22.47 -6.35 12.70
CA PHE A 49 21.81 -5.63 13.77
C PHE A 49 21.92 -6.42 15.06
N SER A 50 22.05 -5.70 16.18
CA SER A 50 22.04 -6.29 17.52
C SER A 50 20.69 -6.10 18.22
N SER A 51 19.93 -5.07 17.82
CA SER A 51 18.56 -4.81 18.27
C SER A 51 17.60 -4.72 17.08
N ILE A 52 16.34 -5.11 17.28
CA ILE A 52 15.29 -4.97 16.27
C ILE A 52 15.06 -3.50 15.90
N ASP A 53 15.17 -2.58 16.86
CA ASP A 53 14.98 -1.14 16.59
C ASP A 53 16.03 -0.62 15.60
N GLN A 54 17.26 -1.11 15.69
CA GLN A 54 18.31 -0.80 14.74
C GLN A 54 17.96 -1.27 13.32
N LEU A 55 17.36 -2.47 13.19
CA LEU A 55 16.87 -2.96 11.90
C LEU A 55 15.72 -2.12 11.35
N LEU A 56 14.74 -1.79 12.20
CA LEU A 56 13.60 -0.97 11.80
C LEU A 56 14.04 0.44 11.38
N ASP A 57 15.02 1.02 12.07
CA ASP A 57 15.57 2.34 11.70
C ASP A 57 16.40 2.28 10.41
N MET A 58 17.10 1.18 10.13
CA MET A 58 17.72 0.94 8.81
C MET A 58 16.66 0.95 7.70
N ILE A 59 15.58 0.20 7.88
CA ILE A 59 14.48 0.11 6.89
C ILE A 59 13.81 1.48 6.71
N ARG A 60 13.54 2.20 7.79
CA ARG A 60 12.99 3.58 7.74
C ARG A 60 13.94 4.53 7.02
N SER A 61 15.24 4.46 7.27
CA SER A 61 16.23 5.31 6.60
C SER A 61 16.29 5.05 5.09
N VAL A 62 16.17 3.78 4.66
CA VAL A 62 16.09 3.46 3.22
C VAL A 62 14.77 3.95 2.65
N GLY A 63 13.65 3.67 3.32
CA GLY A 63 12.32 4.07 2.87
C GLY A 63 12.14 5.57 2.73
N THR A 64 12.64 6.37 3.69
CA THR A 64 12.60 7.84 3.60
C THR A 64 13.38 8.36 2.39
N ARG A 65 14.52 7.75 2.04
CA ARG A 65 15.27 8.09 0.81
C ARG A 65 14.50 7.73 -0.46
N LEU A 66 13.83 6.58 -0.49
CA LEU A 66 13.02 6.15 -1.64
C LEU A 66 11.79 7.04 -1.84
N VAL A 67 11.07 7.35 -0.76
CA VAL A 67 9.91 8.26 -0.80
C VAL A 67 10.34 9.67 -1.22
N ALA A 68 11.48 10.17 -0.72
CA ALA A 68 12.01 11.46 -1.16
C ALA A 68 12.48 11.47 -2.63
N ALA A 69 12.73 10.30 -3.24
CA ALA A 69 13.11 10.19 -4.65
C ALA A 69 11.92 10.45 -5.58
N GLN A 70 10.74 9.95 -5.21
CA GLN A 70 9.49 10.18 -5.93
C GLN A 70 8.32 10.12 -4.95
N PRO A 71 7.91 11.25 -4.33
CA PRO A 71 6.88 11.25 -3.29
C PRO A 71 5.49 10.92 -3.84
N LYS A 72 5.29 11.09 -5.15
CA LYS A 72 4.02 10.81 -5.84
C LYS A 72 3.71 9.33 -6.00
N GLU A 73 4.72 8.46 -5.95
CA GLU A 73 4.53 7.00 -5.98
C GLU A 73 4.29 6.49 -4.55
N ILE A 74 3.04 6.61 -4.10
CA ILE A 74 2.64 6.37 -2.70
C ILE A 74 2.85 4.90 -2.29
N ALA A 75 2.78 3.98 -3.26
CA ALA A 75 2.98 2.55 -3.05
C ALA A 75 4.33 2.23 -2.39
N VAL A 76 5.40 2.96 -2.73
CA VAL A 76 6.74 2.78 -2.15
C VAL A 76 6.70 2.99 -0.62
N GLY A 77 6.11 4.11 -0.18
CA GLY A 77 5.99 4.42 1.23
C GLY A 77 5.07 3.45 1.98
N ASN A 78 3.99 3.00 1.34
CA ASN A 78 3.08 2.02 1.91
C ASN A 78 3.76 0.67 2.12
N MET A 79 4.52 0.19 1.14
CA MET A 79 5.27 -1.06 1.26
C MET A 79 6.36 -1.00 2.32
N VAL A 80 7.07 0.13 2.46
CA VAL A 80 8.02 0.32 3.56
C VAL A 80 7.32 0.17 4.92
N ARG A 81 6.18 0.83 5.12
CA ARG A 81 5.43 0.75 6.38
C ARG A 81 4.92 -0.67 6.65
N ARG A 82 4.43 -1.34 5.60
CA ARG A 82 3.97 -2.73 5.67
C ARG A 82 5.08 -3.68 6.06
N VAL A 83 6.26 -3.57 5.44
CA VAL A 83 7.44 -4.37 5.78
C VAL A 83 7.89 -4.13 7.22
N ILE A 84 7.92 -2.87 7.67
CA ILE A 84 8.24 -2.54 9.08
C ILE A 84 7.26 -3.21 10.04
N HIS A 85 5.97 -3.18 9.72
CA HIS A 85 4.94 -3.81 10.54
C HIS A 85 5.11 -5.33 10.58
N GLN A 86 5.24 -5.98 9.42
CA GLN A 86 5.42 -7.44 9.34
C GLN A 86 6.67 -7.91 10.10
N VAL A 87 7.81 -7.22 9.91
CA VAL A 87 9.06 -7.54 10.61
C VAL A 87 8.92 -7.38 12.13
N ARG A 88 8.16 -6.37 12.58
CA ARG A 88 7.88 -6.17 14.00
C ARG A 88 7.00 -7.29 14.57
N GLU A 89 5.92 -7.64 13.90
CA GLU A 89 5.00 -8.70 14.34
C GLU A 89 5.72 -10.06 14.43
N GLU A 90 6.51 -10.41 13.42
CA GLU A 90 7.27 -11.66 13.39
C GLU A 90 8.37 -11.72 14.46
N TYR A 91 9.01 -10.60 14.74
CA TYR A 91 9.96 -10.53 15.84
C TYR A 91 9.27 -10.73 17.19
N LEU A 92 8.10 -10.12 17.40
CA LEU A 92 7.32 -10.25 18.64
C LEU A 92 6.78 -11.67 18.82
N ALA A 93 6.31 -12.32 17.76
CA ALA A 93 5.85 -13.70 17.76
C ALA A 93 6.97 -14.66 18.19
N ASN A 94 8.18 -14.48 17.67
CA ASN A 94 9.34 -15.31 17.99
C ASN A 94 9.98 -15.00 19.37
N THR A 95 9.74 -13.79 19.92
CA THR A 95 10.26 -13.38 21.24
C THR A 95 9.23 -13.51 22.36
N GLY A 96 7.98 -13.88 22.07
CA GLY A 96 6.91 -14.03 23.06
C GLY A 96 6.39 -12.70 23.61
N GLY A 97 6.44 -11.62 22.82
CA GLY A 97 5.89 -10.31 23.20
C GLY A 97 6.77 -9.47 24.15
N ALA A 98 8.06 -9.78 24.26
CA ALA A 98 9.01 -8.97 25.01
C ALA A 98 9.47 -7.76 24.17
N ASP A 99 8.71 -6.67 24.20
CA ASP A 99 9.07 -5.40 23.58
C ASP A 99 10.26 -4.73 24.33
N PRO A 100 11.43 -4.54 23.69
CA PRO A 100 12.58 -3.89 24.33
C PRO A 100 12.40 -2.37 24.54
N SER A 101 11.42 -1.72 23.91
CA SER A 101 11.25 -0.26 23.94
C SER A 101 10.55 0.30 25.19
N LEU A 102 10.12 -0.57 26.12
CA LEU A 102 9.44 -0.18 27.38
C LEU A 102 10.37 0.03 28.59
N GLN A 103 11.70 0.04 28.41
CA GLN A 103 12.66 0.32 29.49
C GLN A 103 13.03 1.82 29.54
N ARG A 104 12.26 2.62 30.29
CA ARG A 104 12.67 3.98 30.73
C ARG A 104 12.98 3.98 32.24
N PRO A 105 13.96 4.79 32.71
CA PRO A 105 14.42 4.78 34.10
C PRO A 105 13.36 5.36 35.05
N ALA A 106 13.10 4.66 36.15
CA ALA A 106 12.11 5.04 37.15
C ALA A 106 12.65 6.15 38.08
N ALA A 107 12.01 7.32 38.05
CA ALA A 107 12.03 8.27 39.15
C ALA A 107 10.77 8.05 40.03
N MET A 108 10.97 8.12 41.34
CA MET A 108 10.03 7.85 42.42
C MET A 108 8.69 8.61 42.31
N THR A 109 7.59 8.01 42.81
CA THR A 109 6.86 8.43 44.04
C THR A 109 5.65 7.50 44.26
N ARG A 110 5.54 6.95 45.47
CA ARG A 110 4.40 6.15 45.95
C ARG A 110 3.25 7.08 46.36
N ALA A 111 2.01 6.78 45.96
CA ALA A 111 0.81 7.19 46.70
C ALA A 111 -0.43 6.31 46.39
N ASN A 112 -0.93 5.66 47.43
CA ASN A 112 -2.30 5.37 47.88
C ASN A 112 -3.40 4.71 46.99
N THR A 113 -3.81 3.53 47.47
CA THR A 113 -5.16 2.95 47.72
C THR A 113 -6.44 3.56 47.13
N MET A 114 -7.13 2.69 46.36
CA MET A 114 -8.58 2.37 46.23
C MET A 114 -9.66 3.46 46.04
N SER A 115 -10.45 3.28 44.97
CA SER A 115 -11.92 3.14 45.01
C SER A 115 -12.44 2.60 43.67
N THR A 116 -13.31 1.59 43.69
CA THR A 116 -14.09 1.09 42.54
C THR A 116 -15.21 2.06 42.18
N PRO A 117 -15.47 2.36 40.90
CA PRO A 117 -16.77 2.89 40.49
C PRO A 117 -17.52 1.94 39.54
N ASP A 118 -18.84 2.07 39.65
CA ASP A 118 -19.88 1.28 39.02
C ASP A 118 -19.90 1.34 37.48
N GLY A 119 -20.03 0.17 36.86
CA GLY A 119 -21.12 -0.14 35.93
C GLY A 119 -21.26 0.52 34.55
N SER A 120 -20.58 1.61 34.19
CA SER A 120 -20.95 2.29 32.91
C SER A 120 -19.86 3.11 32.20
N ALA A 121 -18.60 2.66 32.17
CA ALA A 121 -17.53 3.37 31.44
C ALA A 121 -16.44 2.48 30.81
N LEU A 122 -16.80 1.30 30.29
CA LEU A 122 -15.86 0.46 29.54
C LEU A 122 -15.76 0.89 28.07
N SER A 123 -15.33 2.12 27.82
CA SER A 123 -14.80 2.50 26.50
C SER A 123 -13.32 2.13 26.45
N LEU A 124 -12.88 1.44 25.39
CA LEU A 124 -11.46 1.11 25.15
C LEU A 124 -10.56 2.35 25.27
N ALA A 125 -11.06 3.53 24.90
CA ALA A 125 -10.35 4.80 25.06
C ALA A 125 -10.10 5.18 26.52
N ASN A 126 -11.08 4.95 27.42
CA ASN A 126 -10.90 5.15 28.86
C ASN A 126 -9.97 4.09 29.45
N PHE A 127 -9.97 2.87 28.92
CA PHE A 127 -9.08 1.79 29.37
C PHE A 127 -7.61 2.06 29.01
N VAL A 128 -7.35 2.70 27.87
CA VAL A 128 -6.01 3.19 27.47
C VAL A 128 -5.59 4.39 28.33
N LEU A 129 -6.51 5.33 28.61
CA LEU A 129 -6.25 6.49 29.46
C LEU A 129 -6.00 6.10 30.94
N LEU A 130 -6.74 5.11 31.44
CA LEU A 130 -6.58 4.49 32.76
C LEU A 130 -5.53 3.37 32.77
N GLY A 131 -4.86 3.17 31.63
CA GLY A 131 -3.90 2.08 31.44
C GLY A 131 -2.90 2.05 32.58
N ARG A 132 -2.91 0.97 33.35
CA ARG A 132 -1.89 0.74 34.38
C ARG A 132 -0.53 0.78 33.68
N PRO A 133 0.41 1.66 34.08
CA PRO A 133 1.78 1.51 33.63
C PRO A 133 2.21 0.10 34.02
N LYS A 134 2.72 -0.68 33.06
CA LYS A 134 3.20 -2.04 33.31
C LYS A 134 4.40 -1.94 34.26
N VAL A 135 4.15 -1.89 35.56
CA VAL A 135 5.20 -2.06 36.58
C VAL A 135 5.49 -3.55 36.62
N THR A 136 6.38 -4.00 35.74
CA THR A 136 7.02 -5.30 35.88
C THR A 136 7.96 -5.22 37.08
N THR A 137 7.46 -5.60 38.25
CA THR A 137 8.32 -5.98 39.38
C THR A 137 9.16 -7.17 38.92
N ARG A 138 10.43 -6.93 38.59
CA ARG A 138 11.42 -8.00 38.43
C ARG A 138 11.51 -8.73 39.78
N PRO A 139 11.29 -10.06 39.88
CA PRO A 139 12.06 -10.82 40.85
C PRO A 139 13.52 -10.69 40.41
N THR A 140 14.40 -10.34 41.34
CA THR A 140 15.85 -10.23 41.15
C THR A 140 16.41 -11.59 40.76
N ARG A 141 16.27 -11.96 39.48
CA ARG A 141 17.23 -12.83 38.81
C ARG A 141 18.18 -11.88 38.10
N GLU A 142 19.41 -11.89 38.57
CA GLU A 142 20.57 -11.34 37.86
C GLU A 142 20.56 -11.94 36.46
N VAL A 143 20.05 -11.17 35.50
CA VAL A 143 20.24 -11.45 34.08
C VAL A 143 21.39 -10.57 33.65
N GLU A 144 22.60 -11.00 34.03
CA GLU A 144 23.76 -10.85 33.16
C GLU A 144 23.54 -11.74 31.93
N ALA A 145 22.53 -11.42 31.11
CA ALA A 145 22.51 -11.92 29.74
C ALA A 145 23.68 -11.22 29.06
N SER A 146 24.79 -11.94 28.99
CA SER A 146 25.95 -11.55 28.19
C SER A 146 25.47 -10.99 26.85
N ILE A 147 26.07 -9.89 26.40
CA ILE A 147 25.74 -9.22 25.13
C ILE A 147 25.69 -10.21 23.94
N GLY A 148 26.37 -11.36 24.04
CA GLY A 148 26.32 -12.45 23.06
C GLY A 148 25.04 -13.31 23.02
N GLU A 149 24.21 -13.33 24.07
CA GLU A 149 22.97 -14.11 24.10
C GLU A 149 21.84 -13.41 23.32
N VAL A 150 21.78 -12.07 23.42
CA VAL A 150 20.89 -11.21 22.63
C VAL A 150 21.28 -11.26 21.15
N ASP A 151 22.59 -11.29 20.86
CA ASP A 151 23.12 -11.35 19.49
C ASP A 151 22.85 -12.70 18.81
N ARG A 152 22.89 -13.82 19.56
CA ARG A 152 22.48 -15.14 19.02
C ARG A 152 20.99 -15.21 18.73
N ARG A 153 20.15 -14.65 19.61
CA ARG A 153 18.69 -14.69 19.44
C ARG A 153 18.22 -13.81 18.29
N SER A 154 18.79 -12.61 18.14
CA SER A 154 18.49 -11.71 17.02
C SER A 154 18.94 -12.29 15.67
N MET A 155 20.11 -12.96 15.62
CA MET A 155 20.58 -13.68 14.44
C MET A 155 19.71 -14.90 14.10
N ALA A 156 19.26 -15.65 15.11
CA ALA A 156 18.39 -16.82 14.90
C ALA A 156 17.01 -16.46 14.33
N THR A 157 16.51 -15.26 14.61
CA THR A 157 15.23 -14.78 14.05
C THR A 157 15.34 -14.27 12.60
N LYS A 158 16.55 -14.02 12.07
CA LYS A 158 16.71 -13.44 10.72
C LYS A 158 16.06 -14.25 9.60
N PRO A 159 16.17 -15.58 9.54
CA PRO A 159 15.50 -16.37 8.50
C PRO A 159 13.97 -16.15 8.52
N ALA A 160 13.35 -16.18 9.70
CA ALA A 160 11.92 -15.91 9.84
C ALA A 160 11.54 -14.51 9.35
N LEU A 161 12.35 -13.49 9.64
CA LEU A 161 12.12 -12.13 9.15
C LEU A 161 12.25 -12.04 7.62
N ILE A 162 13.20 -12.76 7.02
CA ILE A 162 13.38 -12.79 5.55
C ILE A 162 12.19 -13.48 4.89
N ASP A 163 11.74 -14.60 5.47
CA ASP A 163 10.59 -15.36 4.99
C ASP A 163 9.31 -14.52 5.07
N ALA A 164 9.14 -13.73 6.13
CA ALA A 164 8.01 -12.82 6.26
C ALA A 164 7.99 -11.70 5.21
N VAL A 165 9.15 -11.15 4.86
CA VAL A 165 9.24 -10.17 3.76
C VAL A 165 9.01 -10.85 2.40
N LYS A 166 9.40 -12.13 2.26
CA LYS A 166 9.14 -12.92 1.06
C LYS A 166 7.65 -13.19 0.88
N GLU A 167 6.92 -13.49 1.95
CA GLU A 167 5.46 -13.67 1.92
C GLU A 167 4.75 -12.44 1.31
N ILE A 168 5.21 -11.23 1.63
CA ILE A 168 4.68 -10.00 1.03
C ILE A 168 4.92 -9.95 -0.49
N VAL A 169 6.06 -10.45 -0.97
CA VAL A 169 6.36 -10.51 -2.41
C VAL A 169 5.45 -11.51 -3.10
N ASP A 170 5.34 -12.72 -2.55
CA ASP A 170 4.50 -13.79 -3.09
C ASP A 170 3.01 -13.35 -3.11
N GLU A 171 2.56 -12.61 -2.09
CA GLU A 171 1.23 -12.01 -2.08
C GLU A 171 1.05 -11.00 -3.21
N MET A 172 2.02 -10.09 -3.41
CA MET A 172 1.95 -9.06 -4.46
C MET A 172 1.79 -9.66 -5.85
N GLU A 173 2.45 -10.78 -6.14
CA GLU A 173 2.32 -11.50 -7.42
C GLU A 173 0.90 -12.06 -7.61
N GLY A 174 0.24 -12.51 -6.53
CA GLY A 174 -1.11 -13.08 -6.55
C GLY A 174 -2.26 -12.08 -6.45
N VAL A 175 -2.01 -10.79 -6.24
CA VAL A 175 -3.09 -9.80 -5.96
C VAL A 175 -4.11 -9.69 -7.11
N PHE A 176 -3.65 -9.72 -8.36
CA PHE A 176 -4.56 -9.52 -9.50
C PHE A 176 -5.53 -10.70 -9.65
N GLU A 177 -5.04 -11.94 -9.48
CA GLU A 177 -5.89 -13.13 -9.52
C GLU A 177 -6.91 -13.14 -8.37
N GLY A 178 -6.47 -12.72 -7.17
CA GLY A 178 -7.34 -12.58 -6.01
C GLY A 178 -8.50 -11.60 -6.26
N ILE A 179 -8.22 -10.45 -6.88
CA ILE A 179 -9.25 -9.47 -7.25
C ILE A 179 -10.14 -10.00 -8.37
N ALA A 180 -9.56 -10.66 -9.37
CA ALA A 180 -10.27 -11.19 -10.52
C ALA A 180 -11.31 -12.27 -10.15
N LYS A 181 -11.04 -13.09 -9.13
CA LYS A 181 -12.00 -14.08 -8.60
C LYS A 181 -13.31 -13.46 -8.13
N ASN A 182 -13.27 -12.23 -7.61
CA ASN A 182 -14.45 -11.52 -7.13
C ASN A 182 -15.31 -10.94 -8.26
N ALA A 183 -14.82 -10.88 -9.50
CA ALA A 183 -15.52 -10.27 -10.62
C ALA A 183 -16.88 -10.92 -10.93
N LYS A 184 -16.96 -12.24 -10.74
CA LYS A 184 -18.17 -13.05 -10.97
C LYS A 184 -19.37 -12.58 -10.15
N ASN A 185 -19.13 -12.00 -8.97
CA ASN A 185 -20.18 -11.56 -8.05
C ASN A 185 -20.70 -10.15 -8.37
N HIS A 186 -19.93 -9.34 -9.10
CA HIS A 186 -20.25 -7.94 -9.35
C HIS A 186 -20.76 -7.66 -10.78
N ILE A 187 -20.36 -8.47 -11.75
CA ILE A 187 -20.75 -8.32 -13.15
C ILE A 187 -21.82 -9.36 -13.48
N HIS A 188 -22.93 -8.94 -14.08
CA HIS A 188 -24.00 -9.83 -14.56
C HIS A 188 -24.06 -9.86 -16.10
N ALA A 189 -24.82 -10.81 -16.65
CA ALA A 189 -25.02 -10.90 -18.09
C ALA A 189 -25.80 -9.68 -18.61
N ASP A 190 -25.49 -9.25 -19.82
CA ASP A 190 -26.12 -8.13 -20.53
C ASP A 190 -26.00 -6.77 -19.82
N GLU A 191 -25.04 -6.63 -18.91
CA GLU A 191 -24.71 -5.35 -18.28
C GLU A 191 -23.83 -4.48 -19.17
N ILE A 192 -23.98 -3.16 -19.03
CA ILE A 192 -23.14 -2.16 -19.69
C ILE A 192 -22.23 -1.53 -18.64
N VAL A 193 -20.95 -1.88 -18.71
CA VAL A 193 -19.92 -1.39 -17.79
C VAL A 193 -19.15 -0.26 -18.46
N LEU A 194 -18.96 0.86 -17.75
CA LEU A 194 -18.06 1.93 -18.19
C LEU A 194 -16.74 1.85 -17.43
N THR A 195 -15.64 2.07 -18.13
CA THR A 195 -14.28 2.15 -17.57
C THR A 195 -13.53 3.33 -18.19
N ILE A 196 -12.49 3.80 -17.49
CA ILE A 196 -11.62 4.88 -17.97
C ILE A 196 -10.17 4.43 -17.96
N GLY A 197 -9.48 4.71 -19.07
CA GLY A 197 -8.04 4.54 -19.22
C GLY A 197 -7.61 3.08 -19.18
N TYR A 198 -6.34 2.87 -18.83
CA TYR A 198 -5.76 1.53 -18.69
C TYR A 198 -5.46 1.22 -17.23
N SER A 199 -5.99 0.11 -16.74
CA SER A 199 -5.63 -0.46 -15.45
C SER A 199 -5.56 -1.97 -15.54
N ARG A 200 -4.37 -2.53 -15.29
CA ARG A 200 -4.14 -3.99 -15.27
C ARG A 200 -5.10 -4.71 -14.32
N THR A 201 -5.43 -4.12 -13.17
CA THR A 201 -6.37 -4.71 -12.22
C THR A 201 -7.79 -4.81 -12.79
N VAL A 202 -8.25 -3.77 -13.50
CA VAL A 202 -9.59 -3.74 -14.12
C VAL A 202 -9.61 -4.67 -15.34
N GLU A 203 -8.53 -4.72 -16.11
CA GLU A 203 -8.39 -5.62 -17.24
C GLU A 203 -8.56 -7.10 -16.83
N GLU A 204 -7.80 -7.56 -15.84
CA GLU A 204 -7.89 -8.93 -15.32
C GLU A 204 -9.26 -9.20 -14.69
N PHE A 205 -9.84 -8.21 -14.01
CA PHE A 205 -11.20 -8.31 -13.44
C PHE A 205 -12.27 -8.53 -14.52
N LEU A 206 -12.21 -7.78 -15.63
CA LEU A 206 -13.15 -7.92 -16.74
C LEU A 206 -12.92 -9.23 -17.50
N LYS A 207 -11.66 -9.63 -17.74
CA LYS A 207 -11.33 -10.91 -18.39
C LYS A 207 -11.85 -12.10 -17.59
N ALA A 208 -11.70 -12.08 -16.27
CA ALA A 208 -12.20 -13.15 -15.41
C ALA A 208 -13.73 -13.26 -15.43
N ALA A 209 -14.45 -12.14 -15.50
CA ALA A 209 -15.91 -12.14 -15.63
C ALA A 209 -16.39 -12.65 -17.00
N ALA A 210 -15.62 -12.41 -18.07
CA ALA A 210 -15.98 -12.77 -19.44
C ALA A 210 -16.05 -14.28 -19.70
N HIS A 211 -15.39 -15.09 -18.87
CA HIS A 211 -15.46 -16.55 -18.98
C HIS A 211 -16.86 -17.10 -18.71
N ASP A 212 -17.60 -16.49 -17.78
CA ASP A 212 -18.90 -17.00 -17.35
C ASP A 212 -20.07 -16.23 -17.99
N LYS A 213 -19.87 -14.94 -18.30
CA LYS A 213 -20.95 -14.01 -18.63
C LYS A 213 -20.59 -13.14 -19.82
N LYS A 214 -21.58 -12.87 -20.67
CA LYS A 214 -21.47 -11.91 -21.76
C LYS A 214 -21.98 -10.56 -21.29
N PHE A 215 -21.18 -9.52 -21.47
CA PHE A 215 -21.52 -8.14 -21.12
C PHE A 215 -20.80 -7.19 -22.09
N THR A 216 -21.18 -5.92 -22.03
CA THR A 216 -20.63 -4.88 -22.88
C THR A 216 -19.80 -3.92 -22.04
N VAL A 217 -18.60 -3.57 -22.52
CA VAL A 217 -17.71 -2.61 -21.88
C VAL A 217 -17.56 -1.37 -22.74
N ILE A 218 -17.83 -0.22 -22.18
CA ILE A 218 -17.49 1.08 -22.75
C ILE A 218 -16.17 1.52 -22.11
N VAL A 219 -15.18 1.84 -22.94
CA VAL A 219 -13.85 2.28 -22.52
C VAL A 219 -13.68 3.72 -22.98
N ALA A 220 -13.48 4.62 -22.01
CA ALA A 220 -13.07 5.98 -22.28
C ALA A 220 -11.55 6.05 -22.54
N GLU A 221 -11.14 6.67 -23.64
CA GLU A 221 -9.75 6.64 -24.12
C GLU A 221 -8.74 7.35 -23.19
N THR A 222 -9.19 8.29 -22.36
CA THR A 222 -8.33 9.09 -21.46
C THR A 222 -7.31 9.93 -22.21
N ALA A 223 -7.80 10.91 -22.97
CA ALA A 223 -6.94 11.94 -23.54
C ALA A 223 -6.33 12.77 -22.40
N PRO A 224 -5.02 13.09 -22.43
CA PRO A 224 -4.09 13.04 -23.57
C PRO A 224 -3.23 11.77 -23.69
N SER A 225 -3.33 10.82 -22.76
CA SER A 225 -2.43 9.64 -22.74
C SER A 225 -2.92 8.48 -23.62
N TYR A 226 -4.19 8.49 -24.02
CA TYR A 226 -4.84 7.48 -24.89
C TYR A 226 -4.64 6.02 -24.42
N THR A 227 -4.43 5.81 -23.13
CA THR A 227 -4.14 4.48 -22.57
C THR A 227 -5.34 3.55 -22.67
N GLY A 228 -6.56 4.08 -22.69
CA GLY A 228 -7.79 3.29 -22.85
C GLY A 228 -7.85 2.53 -24.18
N GLN A 229 -7.15 2.97 -25.23
CA GLN A 229 -7.08 2.24 -26.50
C GLN A 229 -6.41 0.87 -26.33
N GLN A 230 -5.37 0.79 -25.49
CA GLN A 230 -4.68 -0.46 -25.17
C GLN A 230 -5.59 -1.43 -24.41
N LEU A 231 -6.42 -0.90 -23.48
CA LEU A 231 -7.39 -1.70 -22.74
C LEU A 231 -8.45 -2.28 -23.69
N ALA A 232 -9.01 -1.43 -24.56
CA ALA A 232 -10.04 -1.84 -25.51
C ALA A 232 -9.54 -2.94 -26.46
N ASP A 233 -8.32 -2.80 -26.99
CA ASP A 233 -7.68 -3.80 -27.85
C ASP A 233 -7.46 -5.14 -27.10
N SER A 234 -6.97 -5.09 -25.86
CA SER A 234 -6.76 -6.29 -25.05
C SER A 234 -8.08 -7.03 -24.74
N LEU A 235 -9.13 -6.30 -24.37
CA LEU A 235 -10.46 -6.87 -24.09
C LEU A 235 -11.13 -7.41 -25.36
N SER A 236 -11.00 -6.72 -26.49
CA SER A 236 -11.53 -7.16 -27.77
C SER A 236 -10.88 -8.46 -28.25
N ARG A 237 -9.56 -8.63 -28.04
CA ARG A 237 -8.86 -9.90 -28.34
C ARG A 237 -9.36 -11.07 -27.49
N HIS A 238 -9.86 -10.80 -26.29
CA HIS A 238 -10.45 -11.80 -25.40
C HIS A 238 -11.94 -12.07 -25.67
N GLY A 239 -12.51 -11.49 -26.74
CA GLY A 239 -13.89 -11.75 -27.16
C GLY A 239 -14.96 -10.98 -26.38
N ILE A 240 -14.57 -9.92 -25.65
CA ILE A 240 -15.51 -9.04 -24.93
C ILE A 240 -16.02 -7.97 -25.88
N SER A 241 -17.33 -7.68 -25.83
CA SER A 241 -17.92 -6.59 -26.61
C SER A 241 -17.46 -5.25 -26.04
N THR A 242 -16.50 -4.59 -26.70
CA THR A 242 -15.92 -3.32 -26.25
C THR A 242 -16.20 -2.16 -27.19
N PHE A 243 -16.58 -1.01 -26.64
CA PHE A 243 -16.75 0.25 -27.37
C PHE A 243 -15.74 1.28 -26.86
N LEU A 244 -14.93 1.84 -27.75
CA LEU A 244 -14.05 2.95 -27.43
C LEU A 244 -14.81 4.27 -27.62
N VAL A 245 -14.73 5.16 -26.64
CA VAL A 245 -15.48 6.43 -26.60
C VAL A 245 -14.54 7.57 -26.16
N PRO A 246 -14.66 8.78 -26.73
CA PRO A 246 -13.92 9.93 -26.24
C PRO A 246 -14.41 10.39 -24.86
N ASP A 247 -13.53 11.01 -24.08
CA ASP A 247 -13.86 11.42 -22.70
C ASP A 247 -15.05 12.39 -22.61
N SER A 248 -15.29 13.18 -23.67
CA SER A 248 -16.44 14.09 -23.79
C SER A 248 -17.79 13.38 -23.84
N ALA A 249 -17.83 12.14 -24.31
CA ALA A 249 -19.06 11.36 -24.46
C ALA A 249 -19.39 10.53 -23.21
N ILE A 250 -18.54 10.53 -22.18
CA ILE A 250 -18.78 9.83 -20.90
C ILE A 250 -20.15 10.21 -20.31
N PHE A 251 -20.47 11.50 -20.26
CA PHE A 251 -21.72 11.98 -19.67
C PHE A 251 -22.95 11.52 -20.48
N ALA A 252 -22.87 11.53 -21.82
CA ALA A 252 -23.97 11.10 -22.68
C ALA A 252 -24.24 9.59 -22.57
N MET A 253 -23.17 8.78 -22.50
CA MET A 253 -23.26 7.32 -22.41
C MET A 253 -23.71 6.85 -21.02
N MET A 254 -23.48 7.65 -19.97
CA MET A 254 -23.81 7.28 -18.59
C MET A 254 -25.29 6.93 -18.38
N SER A 255 -26.20 7.48 -19.19
CA SER A 255 -27.64 7.16 -19.17
C SER A 255 -27.98 5.68 -19.36
N ARG A 256 -27.11 4.92 -20.03
CA ARG A 256 -27.30 3.46 -20.27
C ARG A 256 -26.33 2.59 -19.48
N VAL A 257 -25.35 3.18 -18.81
CA VAL A 257 -24.33 2.44 -18.05
C VAL A 257 -24.94 1.98 -16.73
N THR A 258 -24.79 0.70 -16.42
CA THR A 258 -25.25 0.13 -15.14
C THR A 258 -24.21 0.30 -14.04
N LYS A 259 -22.92 0.14 -14.39
CA LYS A 259 -21.80 0.24 -13.44
C LYS A 259 -20.61 0.99 -14.03
N LEU A 260 -20.01 1.86 -13.23
CA LEU A 260 -18.72 2.47 -13.52
C LEU A 260 -17.64 1.71 -12.74
N ILE A 261 -16.68 1.10 -13.42
CA ILE A 261 -15.54 0.43 -12.80
C ILE A 261 -14.28 1.27 -13.02
N LEU A 262 -13.62 1.63 -11.93
CA LEU A 262 -12.42 2.47 -11.93
C LEU A 262 -11.23 1.72 -11.34
N GLY A 263 -10.05 1.99 -11.89
CA GLY A 263 -8.80 1.65 -11.23
C GLY A 263 -8.38 2.74 -10.24
N ALA A 264 -7.65 2.36 -9.20
CA ALA A 264 -6.98 3.31 -8.30
C ALA A 264 -5.47 3.37 -8.57
N HIS A 265 -4.88 4.56 -8.45
CA HIS A 265 -3.44 4.71 -8.22
C HIS A 265 -3.15 4.61 -6.72
N ALA A 266 -3.90 5.33 -5.89
CA ALA A 266 -3.84 5.24 -4.43
C ALA A 266 -5.20 5.53 -3.77
N ILE A 267 -5.40 4.99 -2.57
CA ILE A 267 -6.57 5.26 -1.72
C ILE A 267 -6.06 5.91 -0.43
N LEU A 268 -6.63 7.06 -0.07
CA LEU A 268 -6.23 7.85 1.09
C LEU A 268 -6.97 7.42 2.37
N ALA A 269 -6.51 7.91 3.51
CA ALA A 269 -7.06 7.56 4.83
C ALA A 269 -8.49 8.08 5.06
N ASP A 270 -8.88 9.15 4.36
CA ASP A 270 -10.25 9.68 4.34
C ASP A 270 -11.17 8.92 3.38
N GLY A 271 -10.66 7.89 2.69
CA GLY A 271 -11.36 7.19 1.62
C GLY A 271 -11.29 7.91 0.26
N GLY A 272 -10.54 9.02 0.18
CA GLY A 272 -10.28 9.71 -1.08
C GLY A 272 -9.57 8.82 -2.09
N LEU A 273 -9.95 8.94 -3.36
CA LEU A 273 -9.38 8.16 -4.46
C LEU A 273 -8.45 9.03 -5.31
N VAL A 274 -7.22 8.58 -5.49
CA VAL A 274 -6.30 9.10 -6.50
C VAL A 274 -6.32 8.12 -7.68
N SER A 275 -6.73 8.60 -8.85
CA SER A 275 -6.84 7.81 -10.08
C SER A 275 -6.32 8.61 -11.28
N GLN A 276 -6.42 8.02 -12.47
CA GLN A 276 -6.06 8.65 -13.74
C GLN A 276 -6.93 9.89 -14.02
N SER A 277 -6.44 10.75 -14.91
CA SER A 277 -7.18 11.93 -15.37
C SER A 277 -8.53 11.53 -15.96
N GLY A 278 -9.55 12.37 -15.74
CA GLY A 278 -10.91 12.12 -16.21
C GLY A 278 -11.76 11.23 -15.28
N ALA A 279 -11.16 10.52 -14.31
CA ALA A 279 -11.91 9.67 -13.37
C ALA A 279 -12.92 10.48 -12.54
N LEU A 280 -12.58 11.72 -12.18
CA LEU A 280 -13.49 12.65 -11.50
C LEU A 280 -14.71 12.99 -12.38
N ALA A 281 -14.52 13.25 -13.68
CA ALA A 281 -15.61 13.54 -14.59
C ALA A 281 -16.56 12.34 -14.72
N ALA A 282 -16.02 11.13 -14.83
CA ALA A 282 -16.80 9.90 -14.82
C ALA A 282 -17.57 9.70 -13.51
N ALA A 283 -16.94 9.95 -12.36
CA ALA A 283 -17.59 9.85 -11.05
C ALA A 283 -18.71 10.88 -10.85
N VAL A 284 -18.51 12.13 -11.30
CA VAL A 284 -19.53 13.17 -11.26
C VAL A 284 -20.70 12.83 -12.17
N ALA A 285 -20.42 12.32 -13.37
CA ALA A 285 -21.46 11.82 -14.29
C ALA A 285 -22.22 10.64 -13.67
N ALA A 286 -21.52 9.66 -13.07
CA ALA A 286 -22.15 8.52 -12.42
C ALA A 286 -23.05 8.95 -11.26
N ARG A 287 -22.60 9.93 -10.47
CA ARG A 287 -23.41 10.52 -9.39
C ARG A 287 -24.67 11.21 -9.93
N ALA A 288 -24.58 11.91 -11.05
CA ALA A 288 -25.74 12.57 -11.67
C ALA A 288 -26.77 11.57 -12.21
N HIS A 289 -26.32 10.41 -12.69
CA HIS A 289 -27.17 9.34 -13.22
C HIS A 289 -27.49 8.22 -12.22
N ALA A 290 -27.10 8.38 -10.94
CA ALA A 290 -27.25 7.37 -9.89
C ALA A 290 -26.66 5.99 -10.25
N THR A 291 -25.61 5.96 -11.06
CA THR A 291 -24.90 4.75 -11.46
C THR A 291 -23.97 4.28 -10.34
N SER A 292 -23.95 2.98 -10.05
CA SER A 292 -23.05 2.44 -9.03
C SER A 292 -21.58 2.53 -9.49
N VAL A 293 -20.70 3.03 -8.62
CA VAL A 293 -19.26 3.14 -8.86
C VAL A 293 -18.52 2.07 -8.06
N ILE A 294 -17.70 1.28 -8.74
CA ILE A 294 -16.86 0.23 -8.17
C ILE A 294 -15.40 0.60 -8.43
N VAL A 295 -14.56 0.50 -7.40
CA VAL A 295 -13.13 0.77 -7.52
C VAL A 295 -12.35 -0.52 -7.28
N CYS A 296 -11.58 -0.95 -8.27
CA CYS A 296 -10.70 -2.10 -8.17
C CYS A 296 -9.30 -1.62 -7.78
N ALA A 297 -8.87 -1.94 -6.56
CA ALA A 297 -7.57 -1.57 -6.03
C ALA A 297 -6.94 -2.70 -5.21
N ALA A 298 -5.62 -2.74 -5.25
CA ALA A 298 -4.82 -3.64 -4.44
C ALA A 298 -4.56 -3.06 -3.04
N GLN A 299 -4.29 -3.92 -2.06
CA GLN A 299 -4.03 -3.53 -0.68
C GLN A 299 -2.81 -2.60 -0.53
N TYR A 300 -1.76 -2.78 -1.34
CA TYR A 300 -0.57 -1.92 -1.29
C TYR A 300 -0.81 -0.47 -1.74
N LYS A 301 -1.97 -0.18 -2.35
CA LYS A 301 -2.36 1.18 -2.78
C LYS A 301 -3.03 1.98 -1.65
N PHE A 302 -3.34 1.37 -0.51
CA PHE A 302 -3.93 2.05 0.64
C PHE A 302 -2.86 2.82 1.40
N ALA A 303 -3.06 4.13 1.51
CA ALA A 303 -2.13 5.06 2.11
C ALA A 303 -2.72 5.68 3.37
N PRO A 304 -1.95 5.77 4.47
CA PRO A 304 -2.38 6.43 5.70
C PRO A 304 -2.32 7.97 5.60
N LEU A 305 -2.12 8.52 4.40
CA LEU A 305 -2.04 9.95 4.16
C LEU A 305 -3.44 10.55 4.16
N TRP A 306 -3.59 11.69 4.85
CA TRP A 306 -4.85 12.40 4.98
C TRP A 306 -4.89 13.57 4.00
N SER A 307 -6.01 13.75 3.30
CA SER A 307 -6.32 14.92 2.46
C SER A 307 -5.11 15.50 1.72
N TRP A 308 -4.72 14.83 0.63
CA TRP A 308 -3.55 15.18 -0.17
C TRP A 308 -3.54 16.64 -0.69
N SER A 309 -4.69 17.32 -0.73
CA SER A 309 -4.81 18.73 -1.14
C SER A 309 -4.18 19.74 -0.18
N VAL A 310 -3.92 19.39 1.08
CA VAL A 310 -3.55 20.37 2.13
C VAL A 310 -2.03 20.49 2.31
N GLU A 311 -1.26 19.51 1.84
CA GLU A 311 0.16 19.38 2.15
C GLU A 311 1.09 19.80 0.99
N GLY A 312 0.80 20.93 0.33
CA GLY A 312 1.73 21.69 -0.55
C GLY A 312 2.28 21.01 -1.83
N ALA A 313 2.24 19.69 -1.93
CA ALA A 313 2.64 18.89 -3.07
C ALA A 313 1.38 18.38 -3.76
N GLY A 314 0.83 19.17 -4.69
CA GLY A 314 -0.46 18.88 -5.33
C GLY A 314 -0.65 17.41 -5.75
N ALA A 315 -1.89 16.92 -5.62
CA ALA A 315 -2.32 15.54 -5.97
C ALA A 315 -2.05 15.18 -7.42
N ALA A 316 -2.03 16.18 -8.28
CA ALA A 316 -1.81 16.00 -9.70
C ALA A 316 -0.31 15.81 -9.97
N ASP A 317 0.01 14.71 -10.65
CA ASP A 317 1.25 14.64 -11.39
C ASP A 317 1.08 15.36 -12.72
N TYR A 318 1.80 16.48 -12.89
CA TYR A 318 1.80 17.21 -14.15
C TYR A 318 2.74 16.51 -15.13
N GLY A 319 2.16 16.05 -16.24
CA GLY A 319 2.90 15.54 -17.40
C GLY A 319 3.43 16.67 -18.28
N ASP A 320 4.03 16.28 -19.40
CA ASP A 320 4.49 17.21 -20.42
C ASP A 320 3.29 17.95 -21.08
N PRO A 321 3.24 19.30 -21.08
CA PRO A 321 2.21 20.07 -21.77
C PRO A 321 2.13 19.77 -23.27
N GLY A 322 3.22 19.29 -23.89
CA GLY A 322 3.25 18.91 -25.30
C GLY A 322 2.22 17.84 -25.66
N LEU A 323 1.90 16.93 -24.73
CA LEU A 323 0.86 15.91 -24.93
C LEU A 323 -0.54 16.50 -25.11
N VAL A 324 -0.78 17.71 -24.62
CA VAL A 324 -2.08 18.39 -24.71
C VAL A 324 -2.08 19.44 -25.83
N MET A 325 -0.99 20.19 -25.99
CA MET A 325 -0.95 21.35 -26.89
C MET A 325 -0.45 21.05 -28.30
N GLY A 326 0.17 19.88 -28.54
CA GLY A 326 0.70 19.49 -29.86
C GLY A 326 2.05 20.10 -30.19
#